data_AF-A0ABD2JG32-F1
#
_entry.id   AF-A0ABD2JG32-F1
#
_cell.length_a   1.000
_cell.length_b   1.000
_cell.length_c   1.000
_cell.angle_alpha   90.00
_cell.angle_beta   90.00
_cell.angle_gamma   90.00
#
_symmetry.space_group_name_H-M   'P 1'
#
loop_
_entity.id
_entity.type
_entity.pdbx_description
1 polymer ?
#
loop_
_entity_poly.entity_id
_entity_poly.type
_entity_poly.pdbx_seq_one_letter_code
_entity_poly.pdbx_strand_id
1 'polypeptide(L)' 'MRTITNEQIVAFPLALRCCPLSALRRRHEFLFRLRKANYVPKTADHIMLEQFCHPSDHFFAEEIARTPIADFVRFIKIV' A
#
# COMPACT_ATOMS: atom_id res chain seq x y z
N MET A 1 -15.48 -1.65 3.40
CA MET A 1 -14.46 -0.93 2.59
C MET A 1 -13.58 -0.14 3.53
N ARG A 2 -12.25 -0.31 3.50
CA ARG A 2 -11.32 0.53 4.27
C ARG A 2 -10.79 1.59 3.31
N THR A 3 -11.17 2.85 3.55
CA THR A 3 -11.02 3.97 2.62
C THR A 3 -9.96 4.96 3.10
N ILE A 4 -9.25 5.57 2.16
CA ILE A 4 -8.34 6.70 2.41
C ILE A 4 -9.20 7.98 2.41
N THR A 5 -9.04 8.85 3.40
CA THR A 5 -9.79 10.11 3.48
C THR A 5 -9.09 11.24 2.74
N ASN A 6 -9.84 12.27 2.33
CA ASN A 6 -9.28 13.44 1.65
C ASN A 6 -8.22 14.16 2.51
N GLU A 7 -8.42 14.21 3.83
CA GLU A 7 -7.46 14.79 4.78
C GLU A 7 -6.10 14.08 4.71
N GLN A 8 -6.09 12.75 4.58
CA GLN A 8 -4.86 11.97 4.47
C GLN A 8 -4.15 12.24 3.13
N ILE A 9 -4.92 12.44 2.04
CA ILE A 9 -4.36 12.79 0.72
C ILE A 9 -3.74 14.19 0.75
N VAL A 10 -4.42 15.15 1.39
CA VAL A 10 -3.90 16.53 1.56
C VAL A 10 -2.63 16.52 2.41
N ALA A 11 -2.54 15.65 3.42
CA ALA A 11 -1.35 15.51 4.25
C ALA A 11 -0.14 14.93 3.49
N PHE A 12 -0.36 14.16 2.42
CA PHE A 12 0.73 13.60 1.60
C PHE A 12 0.44 13.73 0.09
N PRO A 13 0.55 14.94 -0.48
CA PRO A 13 0.20 15.20 -1.88
C PRO A 13 1.14 14.51 -2.87
N LEU A 14 2.33 14.09 -2.43
CA LEU A 14 3.28 13.31 -3.23
C LEU A 14 2.73 11.93 -3.62
N ALA A 15 1.75 11.37 -2.89
CA ALA A 15 1.05 10.16 -3.29
C ALA A 15 0.48 10.25 -4.72
N LEU A 16 0.04 11.45 -5.12
CA LEU A 16 -0.58 11.68 -6.42
C LEU A 16 0.44 11.83 -7.56
N ARG A 17 1.72 12.08 -7.23
CA ARG A 17 2.79 12.35 -8.22
C ARG A 17 3.80 11.21 -8.34
N CYS A 18 4.17 10.59 -7.24
CA CYS A 18 5.32 9.69 -7.18
C CYS A 18 4.97 8.23 -7.49
N CYS A 19 3.69 7.84 -7.40
CA CYS A 19 3.28 6.45 -7.57
C CYS A 19 2.23 6.32 -8.69
N PRO A 20 2.46 5.48 -9.71
CA PRO A 20 1.44 5.19 -10.71
C PRO A 20 0.18 4.60 -10.07
N LEU A 21 -1.00 5.05 -10.52
CA LEU A 21 -2.29 4.54 -10.02
C LEU A 21 -2.41 3.01 -10.14
N SER A 22 -1.84 2.43 -11.20
CA SER A 22 -1.80 0.97 -11.40
C SER A 22 -0.97 0.26 -10.33
N ALA A 23 0.14 0.85 -9.86
CA ALA A 23 0.95 0.30 -8.78
C ALA A 23 0.20 0.37 -7.44
N LEU A 24 -0.44 1.50 -7.13
CA LEU A 24 -1.24 1.65 -5.91
C LEU A 24 -2.41 0.67 -5.87
N ARG A 25 -3.10 0.46 -7.00
CA ARG A 25 -4.18 -0.53 -7.11
C ARG A 25 -3.69 -1.94 -6.79
N ARG A 26 -2.57 -2.37 -7.40
CA ARG A 26 -1.99 -3.71 -7.13
C ARG A 26 -1.57 -3.88 -5.68
N ARG A 27 -0.92 -2.87 -5.09
CA ARG A 27 -0.52 -2.87 -3.68
C ARG A 27 -1.71 -2.95 -2.74
N HIS A 28 -2.77 -2.18 -3.01
CA HIS A 28 -4.01 -2.23 -2.24
C HIS A 28 -4.65 -3.62 -2.33
N GLU A 29 -4.76 -4.16 -3.54
CA GLU A 29 -5.37 -5.47 -3.77
C GLU A 29 -4.60 -6.59 -3.05
N PHE A 30 -3.27 -6.54 -3.09
CA PHE A 30 -2.42 -7.48 -2.38
C PHE A 30 -2.66 -7.43 -0.86
N LEU A 31 -2.63 -6.24 -0.27
CA LEU A 31 -2.93 -6.05 1.16
C LEU A 31 -4.36 -6.45 1.51
N PHE A 32 -5.31 -6.23 0.62
CA PHE A 32 -6.70 -6.63 0.80
C PHE A 32 -6.83 -8.15 0.86
N ARG A 33 -6.18 -8.89 -0.06
CA ARG A 33 -6.15 -10.36 -0.04
C ARG A 33 -5.48 -10.91 1.22
N LEU A 34 -4.45 -10.24 1.71
CA LEU A 34 -3.78 -10.57 2.98
C LEU A 34 -4.59 -10.16 4.23
N ARG A 35 -5.72 -9.48 4.07
CA ARG A 35 -6.51 -8.86 5.16
C ARG A 35 -5.73 -7.81 5.99
N LYS A 36 -4.61 -7.31 5.44
CA LYS A 36 -3.71 -6.33 6.06
C LYS A 36 -3.95 -4.89 5.60
N ALA A 37 -4.83 -4.65 4.62
CA ALA A 37 -5.12 -3.30 4.16
C ALA A 37 -5.77 -2.48 5.28
N ASN A 38 -5.02 -1.65 6.01
CA ASN A 38 -5.54 -0.84 7.10
C ASN A 38 -5.01 0.59 7.03
N TYR A 39 -5.85 1.52 6.60
CA TYR A 39 -5.49 2.94 6.44
C TYR A 39 -6.07 3.84 7.54
N VAL A 40 -6.68 3.25 8.58
CA VAL A 40 -7.35 4.02 9.64
C VAL A 40 -6.32 4.44 10.69
N PRO A 41 -6.13 5.75 10.94
CA PRO A 41 -5.18 6.22 11.94
C PRO A 41 -5.49 5.67 13.34
N LYS A 42 -4.46 5.56 14.19
CA LYS A 42 -4.59 5.13 15.60
C LYS A 42 -5.08 3.70 15.81
N THR A 43 -5.00 2.85 14.78
CA THR A 43 -5.25 1.41 14.90
C THR A 43 -3.93 0.64 14.96
N ALA A 44 -3.93 -0.53 15.61
CA ALA A 44 -2.83 -1.47 15.49
C ALA A 44 -2.75 -1.89 14.01
N ASP A 45 -1.56 -1.79 13.41
CA ASP A 45 -1.30 -2.01 11.98
C ASP A 45 -1.80 -0.92 11.02
N HIS A 46 -1.90 0.33 11.49
CA HIS A 46 -2.11 1.47 10.59
C HIS A 46 -0.97 1.60 9.58
N ILE A 47 -1.31 1.56 8.29
CA ILE A 47 -0.40 1.80 7.18
C ILE A 47 -0.47 3.28 6.82
N MET A 48 0.63 3.99 6.99
CA MET A 48 0.75 5.38 6.58
C MET A 48 0.79 5.48 5.05
N LEU A 49 0.18 6.54 4.50
CA LEU A 49 0.20 6.79 3.06
C LEU A 49 1.62 6.93 2.51
N GLU A 50 2.52 7.56 3.27
CA GLU A 50 3.93 7.71 2.89
C GLU A 50 4.61 6.36 2.69
N GLN A 51 4.40 5.42 3.61
CA GLN A 51 4.89 4.05 3.49
C GLN A 51 4.24 3.36 2.29
N PHE A 52 2.91 3.45 2.16
CA PHE A 52 2.17 2.81 1.08
C PHE A 52 2.59 3.28 -0.32
N CYS A 53 2.90 4.57 -0.47
CA CYS A 53 3.34 5.22 -1.70
C CYS A 53 4.86 5.18 -1.93
N HIS A 54 5.61 4.47 -1.08
CA HIS A 54 7.06 4.37 -1.20
C HIS A 54 7.46 3.75 -2.56
N PRO A 55 8.48 4.27 -3.28
CA PRO A 55 8.79 3.82 -4.63
C PRO A 55 9.31 2.37 -4.70
N SER A 56 9.89 1.85 -3.62
CA SER A 56 10.44 0.49 -3.58
C SER A 56 9.36 -0.56 -3.28
N ASP A 57 9.16 -1.50 -4.22
CA ASP A 57 8.31 -2.69 -4.04
C ASP A 57 8.89 -3.66 -3.00
N HIS A 58 10.21 -3.69 -2.83
CA HIS A 58 10.86 -4.49 -1.80
C HIS A 58 10.49 -3.98 -0.40
N PHE A 59 10.57 -2.67 -0.20
CA PHE A 59 10.13 -2.05 1.06
C PHE A 59 8.65 -2.33 1.32
N PHE A 60 7.80 -2.19 0.29
CA PHE A 60 6.39 -2.49 0.42
C PHE A 60 6.12 -3.94 0.83
N ALA A 61 6.77 -4.91 0.17
CA ALA A 61 6.53 -6.33 0.45
C ALA A 61 7.01 -6.74 1.84
N GLU A 62 8.25 -6.40 2.18
CA GLU A 62 8.90 -6.86 3.41
C GLU A 62 8.45 -6.06 4.65
N GLU A 63 8.38 -4.73 4.57
CA GLU A 63 8.12 -3.88 5.74
C GLU A 63 6.62 -3.66 5.98
N ILE A 64 5.83 -3.50 4.90
CA ILE A 64 4.40 -3.17 5.00
C ILE A 64 3.55 -4.43 4.95
N ALA A 65 3.68 -5.20 3.87
CA ALA A 65 2.91 -6.42 3.70
C ALA A 65 3.43 -7.55 4.60
N ARG A 66 4.67 -7.46 5.12
CA ARG A 66 5.36 -8.50 5.91
C ARG A 66 5.27 -9.86 5.22
N THR A 67 5.65 -9.86 3.95
CA THR A 67 5.65 -11.02 3.06
C THR A 67 6.89 -10.98 2.18
N PRO A 68 7.45 -12.13 1.80
CA PRO A 68 8.56 -12.18 0.86
C PRO A 68 8.23 -11.42 -0.44
N ILE A 69 9.18 -10.61 -0.93
CA ILE A 69 9.03 -9.92 -2.23
C ILE A 69 8.67 -10.89 -3.37
N ALA A 70 9.13 -12.14 -3.31
CA ALA A 70 8.82 -13.18 -4.29
C ALA A 70 7.31 -13.45 -4.41
N ASP A 71 6.55 -13.39 -3.32
CA ASP A 71 5.10 -13.60 -3.32
C ASP A 71 4.37 -12.40 -3.92
N PHE A 72 4.84 -11.19 -3.63
CA PHE A 72 4.30 -9.98 -4.24
C PHE A 72 4.59 -9.92 -5.75
N VAL A 73 5.80 -10.27 -6.18
CA VAL A 73 6.17 -10.35 -7.60
C VAL A 73 5.35 -11.43 -8.31
N ARG A 74 5.10 -12.58 -7.67
CA ARG A 74 4.23 -13.62 -8.21
C ARG A 74 2.79 -13.12 -8.37
N PHE A 75 2.28 -12.37 -7.38
CA PHE A 75 0.96 -11.75 -7.44
C PHE A 75 0.84 -10.76 -8.60
N ILE A 76 1.81 -9.85 -8.78
CA ILE A 76 1.80 -8.87 -9.87
C ILE A 76 1.81 -9.54 -11.26
N LYS A 77 2.42 -10.73 -11.41
CA LYS A 77 2.43 -11.45 -12.69
C LYS A 77 1.11 -12.10 -13.06
N ILE A 78 0.23 -12.33 -12.08
CA ILE A 78 -1.08 -12.99 -12.27
C ILE A 78 -2.18 -11.97 -12.61
N VAL A 79 -2.02 -10.72 -12.16
CA VAL A 79 -3.02 -9.63 -12.22
C VAL A 79 -2.65 -8.61 -13.30
#